data_AF-A0A382NUE9-F1
#
_entry.id   AF-A0A382NUE9-F1
#
_cell.length_a   1.000
_cell.length_b   1.000
_cell.length_c   1.000
_cell.angle_alpha   90.00
_cell.angle_beta   90.00
_cell.angle_gamma   90.00
#
_symmetry.space_group_name_H-M   'P 1'
#
loop_
_entity.id
_entity.type
_entity.pdbx_description
1 polymer ?
#
loop_
_entity_poly.entity_id
_entity_poly.type
_entity_poly.pdbx_seq_one_letter_code
_entity_poly.pdbx_strand_id
1 'polypeptide(L)'
;MVGRNYVDRGGILMPDRIFGICAWRLPSGELIMDADRNILCAEGFVGDPVIERQVAEAAAYWSDNAGGKVHWVEGARKISDDELDDQGGRLLDGKIPDPMEDFFDPTKVMPGDGGNHD
;
A
#
# COMPACT_ATOMS: atom_id res chain seq x y z
N MET A 1 17.87 -15.39 9.89
CA MET A 1 17.49 -14.18 10.66
C MET A 1 17.20 -13.12 9.61
N VAL A 2 15.92 -12.82 9.35
CA VAL A 2 15.51 -11.91 8.28
C VAL A 2 15.85 -10.49 8.73
N GLY A 3 16.81 -9.85 8.04
CA GLY A 3 17.19 -8.47 8.28
C GLY A 3 15.97 -7.58 8.04
N ARG A 4 15.53 -6.86 9.08
CA ARG A 4 14.56 -5.79 8.92
C ARG A 4 15.32 -4.62 8.32
N ASN A 5 15.03 -4.30 7.06
CA ASN A 5 15.54 -3.10 6.41
C ASN A 5 14.92 -1.88 7.09
N TYR A 6 15.77 -1.06 7.71
CA TYR A 6 15.39 0.22 8.30
C TYR A 6 16.08 1.32 7.51
N VAL A 7 15.33 2.36 7.14
CA VAL A 7 15.86 3.57 6.51
C VAL A 7 16.00 4.64 7.58
N ASP A 8 17.17 5.26 7.69
CA ASP A 8 17.38 6.41 8.56
C ASP A 8 16.96 7.70 7.83
N ARG A 9 15.93 8.38 8.35
CA ARG A 9 15.59 9.75 7.97
C ARG A 9 15.58 10.64 9.19
N GLY A 10 16.64 11.43 9.36
CA GLY A 10 16.74 12.43 10.45
C GLY A 10 16.99 11.82 11.84
N GLY A 11 17.58 10.62 11.91
CA GLY A 11 17.90 9.93 13.16
C GLY A 11 16.83 8.95 13.64
N ILE A 12 15.84 8.62 12.79
CA ILE A 12 14.77 7.68 13.09
C ILE A 12 14.91 6.46 12.17
N LEU A 13 15.15 5.29 12.77
CA LEU A 13 15.13 4.00 12.09
C LEU A 13 13.68 3.60 11.79
N MET A 14 13.28 3.73 10.53
CA MET A 14 11.92 3.40 10.07
C MET A 14 11.93 2.13 9.21
N PRO A 15 11.04 1.14 9.46
CA PRO A 15 10.97 -0.05 8.61
C PRO A 15 10.61 0.32 7.16
N ASP A 16 11.12 -0.43 6.17
CA ASP A 16 10.99 -0.14 4.72
C ASP A 16 9.58 0.22 4.20
N ARG A 17 8.50 -0.18 4.90
CA ARG A 17 7.11 0.01 4.46
C ARG A 17 6.30 0.96 5.33
N ILE A 18 6.84 2.15 5.61
CA ILE A 18 6.08 3.21 6.28
C ILE A 18 5.03 3.88 5.40
N PHE A 19 5.03 3.65 4.08
CA PHE A 19 4.01 4.20 3.17
C PHE A 19 2.98 3.12 2.80
N GLY A 20 1.72 3.52 2.65
CA GLY A 20 0.67 2.60 2.25
C GLY A 20 -0.68 3.26 2.04
N ILE A 21 -1.72 2.43 2.02
CA ILE A 21 -3.11 2.83 1.83
C ILE A 21 -3.82 2.82 3.18
N CYS A 22 -4.39 3.96 3.57
CA CYS A 22 -5.32 4.11 4.68
C CYS A 22 -6.76 3.97 4.17
N ALA A 23 -7.48 2.98 4.69
CA ALA A 23 -8.89 2.75 4.41
C ALA A 23 -9.72 2.71 5.70
N TRP A 24 -11.04 2.73 5.58
CA TRP A 24 -11.94 2.54 6.69
C TRP A 24 -12.53 1.13 6.70
N ARG A 25 -12.39 0.43 7.82
CA ARG A 25 -12.96 -0.90 8.04
C ARG A 25 -14.20 -0.81 8.90
N LEU A 26 -15.33 -1.23 8.34
CA LEU A 26 -16.61 -1.32 9.03
C LEU A 26 -16.59 -2.40 10.13
N PRO A 27 -17.53 -2.37 11.08
CA PRO A 27 -17.66 -3.42 12.10
C PRO A 27 -17.89 -4.83 11.52
N SER A 28 -18.47 -4.94 10.32
CA SER A 28 -18.60 -6.20 9.59
C SER A 28 -17.26 -6.81 9.18
N GLY A 29 -16.18 -6.03 9.21
CA GLY A 29 -14.84 -6.42 8.78
C GLY A 29 -14.50 -6.02 7.35
N GLU A 30 -15.49 -5.56 6.58
CA GLU A 30 -15.35 -5.09 5.20
C GLU A 30 -14.83 -3.65 5.13
N LEU A 31 -14.22 -3.29 4.00
CA LEU A 31 -13.85 -1.91 3.70
C LEU A 31 -15.01 -1.19 3.01
N ILE A 32 -15.09 0.12 3.18
CA ILE A 32 -16.06 0.93 2.43
C ILE A 32 -15.67 0.91 0.95
N MET A 33 -16.61 0.53 0.09
CA MET A 33 -16.44 0.48 -1.35
C MET A 33 -17.63 1.12 -2.06
N ASP A 34 -17.41 1.59 -3.29
CA ASP A 34 -18.47 1.97 -4.21
C ASP A 34 -19.07 0.76 -4.96
N ALA A 35 -19.97 1.01 -5.91
CA ALA A 35 -20.62 -0.03 -6.71
C ALA A 35 -19.65 -0.79 -7.64
N ASP A 36 -18.54 -0.15 -8.03
CA ASP A 36 -17.51 -0.70 -8.91
C ASP A 36 -16.38 -1.38 -8.11
N ARG A 37 -16.54 -1.49 -6.79
CA ARG A 37 -15.60 -2.11 -5.83
C ARG A 37 -14.32 -1.30 -5.60
N ASN A 38 -14.32 -0.01 -5.91
CA ASN A 38 -13.24 0.88 -5.52
C ASN A 38 -13.32 1.17 -4.02
N ILE A 39 -12.18 1.08 -3.33
CA ILE A 39 -12.11 1.30 -1.88
C ILE A 39 -11.99 2.80 -1.56
N LEU A 40 -12.77 3.28 -0.60
CA LEU A 40 -12.58 4.60 -0.01
C LEU A 40 -11.27 4.62 0.77
N CYS A 41 -10.27 5.32 0.24
CA CYS A 41 -8.94 5.34 0.84
C CYS A 41 -8.08 6.56 0.47
N ALA A 42 -7.03 6.78 1.25
CA ALA A 42 -5.98 7.77 1.02
C ALA A 42 -4.60 7.13 1.15
N GLU A 43 -3.61 7.64 0.42
CA GLU A 43 -2.22 7.18 0.49
C GLU A 43 -1.40 8.06 1.43
N GLY A 44 -0.46 7.45 2.15
CA GLY A 44 0.54 8.20 2.89
C GLY A 44 1.29 7.37 3.90
N PHE A 45 1.89 8.06 4.87
CA PHE A 45 2.62 7.39 5.94
C PHE A 45 1.69 6.74 6.95
N VAL A 46 1.96 5.49 7.28
CA VAL A 46 1.20 4.69 8.24
C VAL A 46 1.17 5.44 9.58
N GLY A 47 -0.03 5.66 10.09
CA GLY A 47 -0.24 6.40 11.33
C GLY A 47 -0.24 7.92 11.19
N ASP A 48 -0.27 8.47 9.97
CA ASP A 48 -0.43 9.91 9.77
C ASP A 48 -1.83 10.37 10.26
N PRO A 49 -1.90 11.19 11.33
CA PRO A 49 -3.18 11.57 11.94
C PRO A 49 -4.03 12.47 11.04
N VAL A 50 -3.44 13.16 10.07
CA VAL A 50 -4.19 13.98 9.11
C VAL A 50 -4.91 13.07 8.13
N ILE A 51 -4.23 12.05 7.62
CA ILE A 51 -4.80 11.07 6.68
C ILE A 51 -5.90 10.25 7.36
N GLU A 52 -5.61 9.74 8.56
CA GLU A 52 -6.58 8.97 9.33
C GLU A 52 -7.86 9.78 9.60
N ARG A 53 -7.71 11.05 9.95
CA ARG A 53 -8.85 11.95 10.14
C ARG A 53 -9.64 12.16 8.84
N GLN A 54 -8.98 12.41 7.72
CA GLN A 54 -9.64 12.59 6.43
C GLN A 54 -10.44 11.35 6.01
N VAL A 55 -9.84 10.16 6.17
CA VAL A 55 -10.51 8.89 5.87
C VAL A 55 -11.68 8.66 6.82
N ALA A 56 -11.53 8.96 8.12
CA ALA A 56 -12.60 8.83 9.10
C ALA A 56 -13.78 9.77 8.82
N GLU A 57 -13.52 11.03 8.46
CA GLU A 57 -14.54 12.02 8.11
C GLU A 57 -15.31 11.59 6.84
N ALA A 58 -14.60 11.14 5.81
CA ALA A 58 -15.23 10.62 4.60
C ALA A 58 -16.04 9.34 4.88
N ALA A 59 -15.50 8.42 5.68
CA ALA A 59 -16.19 7.21 6.07
C ALA A 59 -17.49 7.50 6.83
N ALA A 60 -17.46 8.41 7.80
CA ALA A 60 -18.64 8.82 8.56
C ALA A 60 -19.77 9.32 7.65
N TYR A 61 -19.42 10.10 6.62
CA TYR A 61 -20.37 10.57 5.61
C TYR A 61 -20.95 9.43 4.76
N TRP A 62 -20.09 8.56 4.21
CA TRP A 62 -20.52 7.53 3.25
C TRP A 62 -21.14 6.29 3.90
N SER A 63 -20.84 6.00 5.17
CA SER A 63 -21.38 4.85 5.89
C SER A 63 -22.55 5.20 6.81
N ASP A 64 -23.11 6.40 6.72
CA ASP A 64 -24.14 6.92 7.65
C ASP A 64 -23.78 6.67 9.13
N ASN A 65 -22.53 6.98 9.49
CA ASN A 65 -21.99 6.78 10.85
C ASN A 65 -22.12 5.34 11.41
N ALA A 66 -22.08 4.30 10.57
CA ALA A 66 -22.06 2.88 10.99
C ALA A 66 -20.88 2.46 11.90
N GLY A 67 -20.01 3.39 12.31
CA GLY A 67 -18.81 3.14 13.11
C GLY A 67 -17.70 2.50 12.29
N GLY A 68 -16.76 1.84 12.97
CA GLY A 68 -15.60 1.20 12.35
C GLY A 68 -14.29 1.76 12.85
N LYS A 69 -13.22 1.52 12.10
CA LYS A 69 -11.87 1.96 12.45
C LYS A 69 -10.98 2.10 11.23
N VAL A 70 -9.93 2.90 11.39
CA VAL A 70 -8.80 2.98 10.45
C VAL A 70 -8.20 1.59 10.22
N HIS A 71 -7.86 1.32 8.95
CA HIS A 71 -7.13 0.14 8.54
C HIS A 71 -6.07 0.49 7.50
N TRP A 72 -4.82 0.20 7.81
CA TRP A 72 -3.69 0.40 6.91
C TRP A 72 -3.33 -0.88 6.16
N VAL A 73 -3.03 -0.73 4.87
CA VAL A 73 -2.39 -1.75 4.03
C VAL A 73 -1.00 -1.23 3.66
N GLU A 74 0.01 -1.71 4.38
CA GLU A 74 1.40 -1.28 4.25
C GLU A 74 2.00 -1.73 2.91
N GLY A 75 2.68 -0.81 2.21
CA GLY A 75 3.27 -1.08 0.90
C GLY A 75 2.28 -1.16 -0.27
N ALA A 76 0.98 -1.03 -0.02
CA ALA A 76 0.00 -0.91 -1.08
C ALA A 76 0.06 0.49 -1.73
N ARG A 77 -0.32 0.54 -3.00
CA ARG A 77 -0.49 1.77 -3.78
C ARG A 77 -1.81 1.75 -4.54
N LYS A 78 -2.29 2.93 -4.89
CA LYS A 78 -3.38 3.10 -5.85
C LYS A 78 -2.87 2.77 -7.24
N ILE A 79 -3.73 2.12 -8.00
CA ILE A 79 -3.52 1.80 -9.41
C ILE A 79 -4.75 2.27 -10.19
N SER A 80 -4.57 2.57 -11.48
CA SER A 80 -5.70 2.86 -12.36
C SER A 80 -6.37 1.57 -12.83
N ASP A 81 -7.59 1.68 -13.36
CA ASP A 81 -8.31 0.54 -13.95
C ASP A 81 -7.53 -0.09 -15.10
N ASP A 82 -6.95 0.73 -15.99
CA ASP A 82 -6.09 0.26 -17.08
C ASP A 82 -4.90 -0.57 -16.54
N GLU A 83 -4.34 -0.15 -15.41
CA GLU A 83 -3.21 -0.85 -14.81
C GLU A 83 -3.66 -2.16 -14.16
N LEU A 84 -4.82 -2.16 -13.49
CA LEU A 84 -5.41 -3.37 -12.93
C LEU A 84 -5.69 -4.42 -14.02
N ASP A 85 -6.23 -3.98 -15.17
CA ASP A 85 -6.50 -4.84 -16.31
C ASP A 85 -5.22 -5.42 -16.91
N ASP A 86 -4.18 -4.60 -17.07
CA ASP A 86 -2.86 -5.03 -17.54
C ASP A 86 -2.23 -6.05 -16.57
N GLN A 87 -2.28 -5.80 -15.26
CA GLN A 87 -1.80 -6.74 -14.24
C GLN A 87 -2.58 -8.05 -14.28
N GLY A 88 -3.90 -7.98 -14.48
CA GLY A 88 -4.77 -9.15 -14.66
C GLY A 88 -4.39 -9.98 -15.89
N GLY A 89 -4.15 -9.33 -17.03
CA GLY A 89 -3.67 -9.98 -18.24
C GLY A 89 -2.31 -10.67 -18.03
N ARG A 90 -1.38 -10.00 -17.35
CA ARG A 90 -0.06 -10.57 -17.01
C ARG A 90 -0.17 -11.78 -16.11
N LEU A 91 -1.04 -11.75 -15.10
CA LEU A 91 -1.29 -12.88 -14.22
C LEU A 91 -1.82 -14.09 -15.00
N LEU A 92 -2.78 -13.87 -15.91
CA LEU A 92 -3.34 -14.93 -16.76
C LEU A 92 -2.30 -15.52 -17.72
N ASP A 93 -1.35 -14.70 -18.16
CA ASP A 93 -0.19 -15.11 -18.97
C ASP A 93 0.91 -15.83 -18.15
N GLY A 94 0.74 -16.01 -16.84
CA GLY A 94 1.75 -16.62 -15.95
C GLY A 94 2.98 -15.75 -15.69
N LYS A 95 2.87 -14.43 -15.93
CA LYS A 95 3.92 -13.45 -15.64
C LYS A 95 3.71 -12.87 -14.24
N ILE A 96 4.74 -12.19 -13.72
CA ILE A 96 4.60 -11.35 -12.52
C ILE A 96 3.55 -10.26 -12.83
N PRO A 97 2.44 -10.18 -12.07
CA PRO A 97 1.31 -9.29 -12.38
C PRO A 97 1.73 -7.83 -12.37
N ASP A 98 2.29 -7.35 -11.26
CA ASP A 98 2.80 -5.98 -11.16
C ASP A 98 4.29 -5.94 -11.55
N PRO A 99 4.67 -5.39 -12.71
CA PRO A 99 6.07 -5.23 -13.09
C PRO A 99 6.82 -4.24 -12.18
N MET A 100 6.14 -3.41 -11.40
CA MET A 100 6.75 -2.49 -10.44
C MET A 100 7.05 -3.15 -9.09
N GLU A 101 6.37 -4.25 -8.73
CA GLU A 101 6.76 -5.05 -7.56
C GLU A 101 8.22 -5.55 -7.68
N ASP A 102 8.67 -5.80 -8.91
CA ASP A 102 10.05 -6.23 -9.20
C ASP A 102 11.12 -5.20 -8.81
N PHE A 103 10.77 -3.91 -8.72
CA PHE A 103 11.70 -2.87 -8.28
C PHE A 103 11.96 -2.92 -6.77
N PHE A 104 11.03 -3.49 -6.00
CA PHE A 104 11.07 -3.50 -4.54
C PHE A 104 11.33 -4.88 -3.94
N ASP A 105 11.63 -5.89 -4.77
CA ASP A 105 12.00 -7.23 -4.30
C ASP A 105 13.43 -7.22 -3.72
N PRO A 106 13.60 -7.31 -2.38
CA PRO A 106 14.92 -7.30 -1.76
C PRO A 106 15.74 -8.57 -2.07
N THR A 107 15.13 -9.58 -2.72
CA THR A 107 15.79 -10.82 -3.12
C THR A 107 16.33 -10.79 -4.54
N LYS A 108 15.94 -9.80 -5.35
CA LYS A 108 16.55 -9.54 -6.65
C LYS A 108 17.72 -8.58 -6.47
N VAL A 109 18.94 -9.12 -6.54
CA VAL A 109 20.16 -8.30 -6.63
C VAL A 109 20.02 -7.38 -7.84
N MET A 110 19.99 -6.07 -7.61
CA MET A 110 19.99 -5.07 -8.68
C MET A 110 21.17 -5.37 -9.62
N PRO A 111 20.95 -5.65 -10.92
CA PRO A 111 22.04 -5.92 -11.83
C PRO A 111 22.73 -4.61 -12.18
N GLY A 112 23.74 -4.25 -11.39
CA GLY A 112 24.61 -3.11 -11.70
C GLY A 112 25.03 -2.32 -10.47
N ASP A 113 25.83 -2.92 -9.60
CA ASP A 113 26.85 -2.18 -8.85
C ASP A 113 27.90 -3.13 -8.24
N GLY A 114 28.34 -4.10 -9.05
CA GLY A 114 29.53 -4.90 -8.78
C GLY A 114 30.80 -4.09 -9.08
N GLY A 115 30.96 -2.95 -8.41
CA GLY A 115 32.21 -2.22 -8.34
C GLY A 115 33.30 -3.15 -7.80
N ASN A 116 34.40 -3.21 -8.54
CA ASN A 116 35.59 -3.96 -8.19
C ASN A 116 36.10 -3.49 -6.82
N HIS A 117 36.03 -4.35 -5.82
CA HIS A 117 36.79 -4.23 -4.59
C HIS A 117 37.73 -5.44 -4.51
N ASP A 118 38.99 -5.12 -4.79
CA ASP A 118 40.26 -5.85 -4.59
C ASP A 118 40.51 -7.14 -5.40
#